data_AF-A0A3S3N8V8-F1
#
_entry.id   AF-A0A3S3N8V8-F1
#
_cell.length_a   1.000
_cell.length_b   1.000
_cell.length_c   1.000
_cell.angle_alpha   90.00
_cell.angle_beta   90.00
_cell.angle_gamma   90.00
#
_symmetry.space_group_name_H-M   'P 1'
#
loop_
_entity.id
_entity.type
_entity.pdbx_description
1 polymer ?
#
loop_
_entity_poly.entity_id
_entity_poly.type
_entity_poly.pdbx_seq_one_letter_code
_entity_poly.pdbx_strand_id
1 'polypeptide(L)'
;TAETELEVVEGMQFDRGYLSPYFVTNADKMVAELEDVYILLHEKKLSNLQAMLPVLEAVVQTSKPLLIISEDVEGEALATLVVN
;
A
#
# COMPACT_ATOMS: atom_id res chain seq x y z
N THR A 1 -27.44 -25.32 18.58
CA THR A 1 -27.32 -25.38 17.10
C THR A 1 -26.11 -24.56 16.74
N ALA A 2 -25.15 -25.13 16.00
CA ALA A 2 -23.97 -24.38 15.56
C ALA A 2 -24.42 -23.43 14.44
N GLU A 3 -24.34 -22.13 14.70
CA GLU A 3 -24.58 -21.11 13.67
C GLU A 3 -23.42 -21.15 12.68
N THR A 4 -23.74 -21.29 11.40
CA THR A 4 -22.77 -21.28 10.31
C THR A 4 -22.84 -19.90 9.68
N GLU A 5 -21.80 -19.10 9.85
CA GLU A 5 -21.69 -17.79 9.21
C GLU A 5 -20.94 -17.94 7.87
N LEU A 6 -21.50 -17.37 6.80
CA LEU A 6 -20.88 -17.30 5.49
C LEU A 6 -20.68 -15.83 5.15
N GLU A 7 -19.45 -15.33 5.31
CA GLU A 7 -19.09 -13.99 4.83
C GLU A 7 -18.70 -14.06 3.35
N VAL A 8 -19.45 -13.33 2.53
CA VAL A 8 -19.09 -13.09 1.13
C VAL A 8 -18.32 -11.78 1.10
N VAL A 9 -17.01 -11.85 0.89
CA VAL A 9 -16.17 -10.67 0.66
C VAL A 9 -16.19 -10.31 -0.82
N GLU A 10 -16.57 -9.07 -1.13
CA GLU A 10 -16.36 -8.52 -2.46
C GLU A 10 -14.89 -8.12 -2.59
N GLY A 11 -14.19 -8.77 -3.51
CA GLY A 11 -12.76 -8.53 -3.77
C GLY A 11 -11.83 -9.48 -3.02
N MET A 12 -10.67 -8.96 -2.62
CA MET A 12 -9.62 -9.71 -1.94
C MET A 12 -9.21 -8.97 -0.66
N GLN A 13 -9.11 -9.70 0.45
CA GLN A 13 -8.68 -9.18 1.74
C GLN A 13 -7.53 -10.02 2.29
N PHE A 14 -6.59 -9.35 2.95
CA PHE A 14 -5.44 -9.96 3.62
C PHE A 14 -5.19 -9.23 4.95
N ASP A 15 -4.64 -9.94 5.93
CA ASP A 15 -4.39 -9.44 7.29
C ASP A 15 -3.12 -8.59 7.36
N ARG A 16 -3.09 -7.48 6.61
CA ARG A 16 -2.01 -6.49 6.59
C ARG A 16 -2.59 -5.08 6.50
N GLY A 17 -2.06 -4.17 7.31
CA GLY A 17 -2.42 -2.75 7.31
C GLY A 17 -1.34 -1.87 6.65
N TYR A 18 -1.54 -0.55 6.72
CA TYR A 18 -0.53 0.44 6.31
C TYR A 18 0.66 0.45 7.27
N LEU A 19 1.86 0.67 6.74
CA LEU A 19 3.11 0.71 7.54
C LEU A 19 3.29 2.02 8.31
N SER A 20 2.62 3.09 7.89
CA SER A 20 2.73 4.42 8.47
C SER A 20 1.37 5.11 8.52
N PRO A 21 1.01 5.78 9.63
CA PRO A 21 -0.26 6.50 9.75
C PRO A 21 -0.36 7.69 8.78
N TYR A 22 0.77 8.16 8.24
CA TYR A 22 0.80 9.22 7.23
C TYR A 22 0.17 8.80 5.89
N PHE A 23 -0.06 7.50 5.66
CA PHE A 23 -0.76 7.00 4.48
C PHE A 23 -2.29 7.01 4.62
N VAL A 24 -2.83 7.37 5.79
CA VAL A 24 -4.28 7.46 6.01
C VAL A 24 -4.85 8.62 5.19
N THR A 25 -5.78 8.31 4.28
CA THR A 25 -6.49 9.31 3.48
C THR A 25 -7.84 9.70 4.09
N ASN A 26 -8.39 8.84 4.96
CA ASN A 26 -9.61 9.09 5.71
C ASN A 26 -9.35 8.96 7.21
N ALA A 27 -9.12 10.10 7.86
CA ALA A 27 -8.74 10.17 9.28
C ALA A 27 -9.86 9.73 10.23
N ASP A 28 -11.12 9.89 9.84
CA ASP A 28 -12.26 9.51 10.69
C ASP A 28 -12.39 7.99 10.81
N LYS A 29 -12.17 7.29 9.69
CA LYS A 29 -12.21 5.82 9.62
C LYS A 29 -10.86 5.16 9.89
N MET A 30 -9.77 5.94 9.92
CA MET A 30 -8.40 5.44 9.99
C MET A 30 -8.07 4.45 8.86
N VAL A 31 -8.39 4.82 7.61
CA VAL A 31 -8.14 3.99 6.42
C VAL A 31 -7.43 4.74 5.30
N ALA A 32 -6.75 3.98 4.44
CA ALA A 32 -6.25 4.45 3.15
C ALA A 32 -7.21 3.99 2.05
N GLU A 33 -8.08 4.89 1.60
CA GLU A 33 -8.97 4.72 0.45
C GLU A 33 -8.25 5.21 -0.82
N LEU A 34 -7.99 4.31 -1.78
CA LEU A 34 -7.31 4.59 -3.06
C LEU A 34 -8.22 4.21 -4.24
N GLU A 35 -8.33 5.07 -5.25
CA GLU A 35 -9.12 4.84 -6.48
C GLU A 35 -8.22 4.77 -7.71
N ASP A 36 -8.56 3.93 -8.69
CA ASP A 36 -7.81 3.74 -9.96
C ASP A 36 -6.28 3.66 -9.75
N VAL A 37 -5.90 2.76 -8.83
CA VAL A 37 -4.56 2.66 -8.24
C VAL A 37 -3.68 1.67 -8.99
N TYR A 38 -2.39 1.99 -9.14
CA TYR A 38 -1.39 0.99 -9.54
C TYR A 38 -0.96 0.13 -8.36
N ILE A 39 -0.76 -1.16 -8.59
CA ILE A 39 -0.26 -2.09 -7.57
C ILE A 39 1.14 -2.55 -7.96
N LEU A 40 2.14 -2.18 -7.16
CA LEU A 40 3.51 -2.67 -7.27
C LEU A 40 3.71 -3.83 -6.31
N LEU A 41 4.03 -5.01 -6.86
CA LEU A 41 4.38 -6.20 -6.09
C LEU A 41 5.89 -6.36 -6.09
N HIS A 42 6.49 -6.45 -4.90
CA HIS A 42 7.94 -6.65 -4.75
C HIS A 42 8.24 -7.74 -3.73
N GLU A 43 8.91 -8.82 -4.14
CA GLU A 43 9.06 -10.02 -3.31
C GLU A 43 10.01 -9.88 -2.11
N LYS A 44 10.80 -8.80 -2.02
CA LYS A 44 11.84 -8.61 -0.99
C LYS A 44 11.56 -7.39 -0.12
N LYS A 45 12.36 -7.23 0.92
CA LYS A 45 12.39 -5.99 1.71
C LYS A 45 12.86 -4.79 0.89
N LEU A 46 12.18 -3.68 1.03
CA LEU A 46 12.54 -2.37 0.48
C LEU A 46 13.21 -1.51 1.55
N SER A 47 14.54 -1.45 1.51
CA SER A 47 15.35 -0.58 2.38
C SER A 47 15.79 0.72 1.70
N ASN A 48 15.87 0.72 0.37
CA ASN A 48 16.13 1.91 -0.45
C ASN A 48 15.25 1.89 -1.72
N LEU A 49 15.07 3.06 -2.33
CA LEU A 49 14.23 3.23 -3.52
C LEU A 49 15.01 3.32 -4.84
N GLN A 50 16.33 3.19 -4.83
CA GLN A 50 17.15 3.41 -6.04
C GLN A 50 16.74 2.49 -7.20
N ALA A 51 16.45 1.22 -6.89
CA ALA A 51 15.98 0.26 -7.88
C ALA A 51 14.54 0.52 -8.37
N MET A 52 13.75 1.31 -7.61
CA MET A 52 12.35 1.60 -7.88
C MET A 52 12.12 2.98 -8.50
N LEU A 53 13.12 3.88 -8.48
CA LEU A 53 13.02 5.24 -9.01
C LEU A 53 12.39 5.31 -10.40
N PRO A 54 12.80 4.50 -11.40
CA PRO A 54 12.21 4.58 -12.74
C PRO A 54 10.71 4.30 -12.76
N VAL A 55 10.25 3.39 -11.89
CA VAL A 55 8.83 3.02 -11.78
C VAL A 55 8.07 4.12 -11.05
N LEU A 56 8.62 4.65 -9.95
CA LEU A 56 8.00 5.74 -9.20
C LEU A 56 7.84 7.00 -10.07
N GLU A 57 8.86 7.36 -10.84
CA GLU A 57 8.81 8.49 -11.78
C GLU A 57 7.72 8.30 -12.83
N ALA A 58 7.60 7.08 -13.38
CA ALA A 58 6.55 6.77 -14.35
C ALA A 58 5.15 6.89 -13.73
N VAL A 59 4.96 6.42 -12.50
CA VAL A 59 3.66 6.50 -11.82
C VAL A 59 3.32 7.95 -11.47
N VAL A 60 4.27 8.75 -11.01
CA VAL A 60 4.07 10.18 -10.74
C VAL A 60 3.54 10.93 -11.97
N GLN A 61 4.03 10.61 -13.17
CA GLN A 61 3.54 11.22 -14.41
C GLN A 61 2.08 10.90 -14.72
N THR A 62 1.54 9.79 -14.21
CA THR A 62 0.14 9.41 -14.42
C THR A 62 -0.83 10.10 -13.48
N SER A 63 -0.35 10.74 -12.41
CA SER A 63 -1.18 11.29 -11.32
C SER A 63 -2.14 10.27 -10.68
N LYS A 64 -1.83 8.98 -10.81
CA LYS A 64 -2.59 7.90 -10.17
C LYS A 64 -1.91 7.47 -8.86
N PRO A 65 -2.66 7.02 -7.84
CA PRO A 65 -2.08 6.48 -6.62
C PRO A 65 -1.26 5.21 -6.88
N LEU A 66 -0.37 4.89 -5.94
CA LEU A 66 0.44 3.66 -5.94
C LEU A 66 0.26 2.91 -4.63
N LEU A 67 -0.16 1.65 -4.71
CA LEU A 67 -0.11 0.68 -3.63
C LEU A 67 1.13 -0.19 -3.79
N ILE A 68 2.01 -0.21 -2.78
CA ILE A 68 3.19 -1.08 -2.75
C ILE A 68 2.94 -2.25 -1.80
N ILE A 69 3.09 -3.47 -2.28
CA ILE A 69 3.04 -4.69 -1.49
C ILE A 69 4.41 -5.36 -1.56
N SER A 70 5.09 -5.44 -0.42
CA SER A 70 6.40 -6.08 -0.30
C SER A 70 6.53 -6.93 0.96
N GLU A 71 7.65 -7.64 1.10
CA GLU A 71 7.97 -8.36 2.36
C GLU A 71 8.00 -7.40 3.55
N ASP A 72 8.66 -6.25 3.37
CA ASP A 72 8.72 -5.15 4.33
C ASP A 72 9.15 -3.84 3.62
N VAL A 73 8.89 -2.68 4.22
CA VAL A 73 9.42 -1.38 3.79
C VAL A 73 9.96 -0.64 5.00
N GLU A 74 11.28 -0.40 5.01
CA GLU A 74 11.98 0.09 6.19
C GLU A 74 13.00 1.20 5.87
N GLY A 75 13.47 1.86 6.92
CA GLY A 75 14.57 2.83 6.83
C GLY A 75 14.29 4.02 5.91
N GLU A 76 15.25 4.31 5.03
CA GLU A 76 15.20 5.45 4.11
C GLU A 76 14.05 5.35 3.10
N ALA A 77 13.74 4.14 2.65
CA ALA A 77 12.64 3.92 1.71
C ALA A 77 11.31 4.36 2.31
N LEU A 78 11.00 3.91 3.53
CA LEU A 78 9.76 4.29 4.21
C LEU A 78 9.71 5.81 4.47
N ALA A 79 10.80 6.39 4.95
CA ALA A 79 10.88 7.83 5.20
C ALA A 79 10.61 8.65 3.93
N THR A 80 11.18 8.22 2.80
CA THR A 80 10.99 8.90 1.51
C THR A 80 9.56 8.77 1.01
N LEU A 81 8.95 7.59 1.12
CA LEU A 81 7.56 7.36 0.73
C LEU A 81 6.56 8.14 1.59
N VAL A 82 6.88 8.41 2.85
CA VAL A 82 6.02 9.22 3.73
C VAL A 82 6.05 10.71 3.38
N VAL A 83 7.15 11.19 2.79
CA VAL A 83 7.33 12.63 2.46
C VAL A 83 6.73 13.00 1.10
N ASN A 84 6.61 12.04 0.18
CA ASN A 84 6.12 12.26 -1.19
C ASN A 84 4.68 11.78 -1.34
#